data_AF-A0A7X7KJ86-F1
#
_entry.id   AF-A0A7X7KJ86-F1
#
_cell.length_a   1.000
_cell.length_b   1.000
_cell.length_c   1.000
_cell.angle_alpha   90.00
_cell.angle_beta   90.00
_cell.angle_gamma   90.00
#
_symmetry.space_group_name_H-M   'P 1'
#
loop_
_entity.id
_entity.type
_entity.pdbx_description
1 polymer ?
#
loop_
_entity_poly.entity_id
_entity_poly.type
_entity_poly.pdbx_seq_one_letter_code
_entity_poly.pdbx_strand_id
1 'polypeptide(L)'
;MTESCLCSAPQECGRVPAPVARRCAERYLVPQLGLFRGATVVAFGAKAQARLHATGLGFVPAGALAPPGCNRQGTRRSWAAAAKEVWAQGP
;
A
#
# COMPACT_ATOMS: atom_id res chain seq x y z
N MET A 1 7.62 -3.74 -2.97
CA MET A 1 7.71 -2.26 -3.01
C MET A 1 6.54 -1.73 -3.83
N THR A 2 5.71 -0.85 -3.28
CA THR A 2 4.65 -0.13 -4.02
C THR A 2 5.03 1.35 -4.10
N GLU A 3 5.89 1.67 -5.05
CA GLU A 3 6.29 3.05 -5.31
C GLU A 3 5.11 3.81 -5.91
N SER A 4 4.29 4.43 -5.06
CA SER A 4 3.14 5.24 -5.51
C SER A 4 3.57 6.58 -6.13
N CYS A 5 4.86 6.91 -6.10
CA CYS A 5 5.41 8.17 -6.58
C CYS A 5 6.56 7.90 -7.55
N LEU A 6 6.23 7.28 -8.70
CA LEU A 6 7.15 7.12 -9.84
C LEU A 6 7.28 8.40 -10.69
N CYS A 7 6.77 9.52 -10.17
CA CYS A 7 6.90 10.85 -10.75
C CYS A 7 8.26 11.42 -10.37
N SER A 8 8.98 12.06 -11.32
CA SER A 8 10.19 12.81 -11.01
C SER A 8 9.88 13.88 -9.94
N ALA A 9 10.69 13.92 -8.88
CA ALA A 9 10.57 14.88 -7.80
C ALA A 9 11.81 15.78 -7.75
N PRO A 10 11.67 17.09 -7.55
CA PRO A 10 12.81 18.01 -7.49
C PRO A 10 13.62 17.87 -6.18
N GLN A 11 13.05 17.22 -5.16
CA GLN A 11 13.66 17.04 -3.86
C GLN A 11 13.38 15.62 -3.35
N GLU A 12 14.45 14.92 -2.96
CA GLU A 12 14.35 13.63 -2.26
C GLU A 12 13.89 13.82 -0.81
N CYS A 13 13.19 12.82 -0.27
CA CYS A 13 12.70 12.80 1.12
C CYS A 13 11.74 13.93 1.52
N GLY A 14 11.35 14.81 0.59
CA GLY A 14 10.39 15.87 0.82
C GLY A 14 8.95 15.37 0.98
N ARG A 15 8.09 16.22 1.54
CA ARG A 15 6.64 15.94 1.60
C ARG A 15 6.05 16.03 0.20
N VAL A 16 5.46 14.95 -0.28
CA VAL A 16 4.69 14.96 -1.53
C VAL A 16 3.29 15.55 -1.26
N PRO A 17 2.86 16.60 -1.99
CA PRO A 17 1.51 17.13 -1.86
C PRO A 17 0.44 16.06 -2.17
N ALA A 18 -0.67 16.07 -1.44
CA ALA A 18 -1.72 15.07 -1.61
C ALA A 18 -2.29 14.98 -3.05
N PRO A 19 -2.54 16.09 -3.77
CA PRO A 19 -3.00 16.02 -5.17
C PRO A 19 -1.98 15.34 -6.09
N VAL A 20 -0.69 15.60 -5.86
CA VAL A 20 0.40 14.97 -6.64
C VAL A 20 0.48 13.48 -6.34
N ALA A 21 0.45 13.10 -5.06
CA ALA A 21 0.46 11.69 -4.66
C ALA A 21 -0.71 10.91 -5.27
N ARG A 22 -1.92 11.51 -5.29
CA ARG A 22 -3.10 10.94 -5.93
C ARG A 22 -2.88 10.77 -7.44
N ARG A 23 -2.43 11.81 -8.13
CA ARG A 23 -2.18 11.75 -9.58
C ARG A 23 -1.12 10.72 -9.94
N CYS A 24 -0.05 10.60 -9.14
CA CYS A 24 0.97 9.56 -9.33
C CYS A 24 0.39 8.15 -9.12
N ALA A 25 -0.46 7.96 -8.10
CA ALA A 25 -1.10 6.67 -7.86
C ALA A 25 -2.05 6.28 -9.01
N GLU A 26 -2.90 7.21 -9.47
CA GLU A 26 -3.80 7.00 -10.61
C GLU A 26 -3.04 6.67 -11.91
N ARG A 27 -1.91 7.35 -12.15
CA ARG A 27 -1.14 7.18 -13.40
C ARG A 27 -0.27 5.93 -13.42
N TYR A 28 0.23 5.48 -12.26
CA TYR A 28 1.22 4.41 -12.20
C TYR A 28 0.76 3.23 -11.35
N LEU A 29 0.41 3.47 -10.08
CA LEU A 29 0.09 2.39 -9.14
C LEU A 29 -1.18 1.62 -9.56
N VAL A 30 -2.26 2.33 -9.90
CA VAL A 30 -3.54 1.70 -10.28
C VAL A 30 -3.38 0.82 -11.52
N PRO A 31 -2.77 1.28 -12.64
CA PRO A 31 -2.50 0.43 -13.80
C PRO A 31 -1.63 -0.79 -13.46
N GLN A 32 -0.60 -0.62 -12.63
CA GLN A 32 0.28 -1.73 -12.21
C GLN A 32 -0.49 -2.80 -11.43
N LEU A 33 -1.34 -2.40 -10.49
CA LEU A 33 -2.20 -3.33 -9.75
C LEU A 33 -3.23 -3.98 -10.67
N GLY A 34 -3.73 -3.26 -11.67
CA GLY A 34 -4.66 -3.79 -12.68
C GLY A 34 -4.09 -4.91 -13.56
N LEU A 35 -2.76 -5.08 -13.61
CA LEU A 35 -2.12 -6.22 -14.27
C LEU A 35 -2.36 -7.54 -13.51
N PHE A 36 -2.61 -7.47 -12.19
CA PHE A 36 -2.82 -8.62 -11.31
C PHE A 36 -4.31 -8.79 -11.02
N ARG A 37 -5.08 -9.17 -12.04
CA ARG A 37 -6.53 -9.36 -11.90
C ARG A 37 -6.83 -10.45 -10.88
N GLY A 38 -7.67 -10.14 -9.89
CA GLY A 38 -8.05 -11.07 -8.83
C GLY A 38 -7.04 -11.20 -7.69
N ALA A 39 -5.95 -10.43 -7.69
CA ALA A 39 -4.98 -10.48 -6.60
C ALA A 39 -5.45 -9.72 -5.35
N THR A 40 -5.21 -10.29 -4.18
CA THR A 40 -5.37 -9.61 -2.89
C THR A 40 -4.26 -8.57 -2.70
N VAL A 41 -4.63 -7.30 -2.63
CA VAL A 41 -3.71 -6.20 -2.32
C VAL A 41 -3.62 -6.03 -0.80
N VAL A 42 -2.42 -6.14 -0.24
CA VAL A 42 -2.18 -5.91 1.20
C VAL A 42 -1.37 -4.62 1.41
N ALA A 43 -1.89 -3.71 2.24
CA ALA A 43 -1.30 -2.41 2.52
C ALA A 43 -0.59 -2.39 3.88
N PHE A 44 0.73 -2.57 3.87
CA PHE A 44 1.54 -2.56 5.09
C PHE A 44 1.91 -1.15 5.54
N GLY A 45 1.41 -0.74 6.70
CA GLY A 45 1.71 0.53 7.36
C GLY A 45 0.88 1.72 6.86
N ALA A 46 0.84 2.77 7.67
CA ALA A 46 -0.05 3.91 7.47
C ALA A 46 0.17 4.64 6.14
N LYS A 47 1.43 4.76 5.69
CA LYS A 47 1.74 5.43 4.41
C LYS A 47 1.17 4.68 3.21
N ALA A 48 1.30 3.35 3.18
CA ALA A 48 0.74 2.54 2.10
C ALA A 48 -0.79 2.57 2.10
N GLN A 49 -1.39 2.46 3.29
CA GLN A 49 -2.85 2.52 3.47
C GLN A 49 -3.42 3.87 3.03
N ALA A 50 -2.83 4.99 3.45
CA ALA A 50 -3.27 6.33 3.04
C ALA A 50 -3.17 6.53 1.52
N ARG A 51 -2.12 6.00 0.89
CA ARG A 51 -1.94 6.06 -0.56
C ARG A 51 -2.99 5.26 -1.31
N LEU A 52 -3.30 4.05 -0.85
CA LEU A 52 -4.32 3.20 -1.49
C LEU A 52 -5.74 3.73 -1.25
N HIS A 53 -6.05 4.27 -0.06
CA HIS A 53 -7.33 4.92 0.21
C HIS A 53 -7.62 6.05 -0.79
N ALA A 54 -6.61 6.84 -1.17
CA ALA A 54 -6.78 7.91 -2.15
C ALA A 54 -7.13 7.43 -3.57
N THR A 55 -6.95 6.13 -3.86
CA THR A 55 -7.27 5.54 -5.18
C THR A 55 -8.66 4.90 -5.25
N GLY A 56 -9.29 4.63 -4.11
CA GLY A 56 -10.55 3.90 -4.05
C GLY A 56 -10.45 2.38 -4.29
N LEU A 57 -9.24 1.83 -4.46
CA LEU A 57 -9.04 0.38 -4.57
C LEU A 57 -9.28 -0.33 -3.23
N GLY A 58 -9.89 -1.52 -3.29
CA GLY A 58 -9.99 -2.41 -2.14
C GLY A 58 -8.62 -2.98 -1.77
N PHE A 59 -8.33 -3.06 -0.46
CA PHE A 59 -7.09 -3.65 0.05
C PHE A 59 -7.28 -4.13 1.50
N VAL A 60 -6.38 -5.01 1.94
CA VAL A 60 -6.30 -5.49 3.33
C VAL A 60 -5.28 -4.65 4.11
N PRO A 61 -5.67 -3.93 5.17
CA PRO A 61 -4.73 -3.18 5.99
C PRO A 61 -3.90 -4.10 6.88
N ALA A 62 -2.59 -3.89 6.91
CA ALA A 62 -1.67 -4.59 7.80
C ALA A 62 -0.69 -3.62 8.46
N GLY A 63 -0.19 -3.97 9.65
CA GLY A 63 0.84 -3.21 10.36
C GLY A 63 2.15 -3.18 9.58
N ALA A 64 2.98 -2.14 9.77
CA ALA A 64 4.21 -1.97 9.00
C ALA A 64 5.16 -3.16 9.14
N LEU A 65 5.84 -3.54 8.05
CA LEU A 65 6.82 -4.64 8.04
C LEU A 65 8.16 -4.25 8.68
N ALA A 66 8.50 -2.96 8.65
CA ALA A 66 9.76 -2.43 9.13
C ALA A 66 9.62 -1.57 10.40
N PRO A 67 10.70 -1.40 11.18
CA PRO A 67 10.71 -0.51 12.33
C PRO A 67 10.42 0.96 11.96
N PRO A 68 9.90 1.75 12.92
CA PRO A 68 9.46 1.34 14.26
C PRO A 68 8.07 0.67 14.26
N GLY A 69 7.32 0.74 13.16
CA GLY A 69 5.91 0.32 13.11
C GLY A 69 5.69 -1.20 13.30
N CYS A 70 6.66 -2.04 12.93
CA CYS A 70 6.60 -3.48 13.15
C CYS A 70 6.54 -3.87 14.63
N ASN A 71 7.04 -3.01 15.53
CA ASN A 71 7.13 -3.28 16.96
C ASN A 71 5.85 -2.90 17.72
N ARG A 72 4.87 -2.28 17.06
CA ARG A 72 3.59 -1.94 17.70
C ARG A 72 2.82 -3.21 18.08
N GLN A 73 2.16 -3.16 19.22
CA GLN A 73 1.29 -4.25 19.66
C GLN A 73 0.19 -4.49 18.62
N GLY A 74 -0.07 -5.76 18.28
CA GLY A 74 -1.07 -6.13 17.28
C GLY A 74 -0.58 -6.18 15.83
N THR A 75 0.61 -5.64 15.51
CA THR A 75 1.15 -5.70 14.14
C THR A 75 1.30 -7.15 13.65
N ARG A 76 1.86 -8.05 14.46
CA ARG A 76 1.95 -9.48 14.11
C ARG A 76 0.59 -10.14 13.88
N ARG A 77 -0.44 -9.76 14.67
CA ARG A 77 -1.80 -10.29 14.49
C ARG A 77 -2.41 -9.83 13.16
N SER A 78 -2.17 -8.58 12.78
CA SER A 78 -2.61 -8.06 11.48
C SER A 78 -1.98 -8.78 10.30
N TRP A 79 -0.73 -9.22 10.42
CA TRP A 79 -0.06 -10.02 9.38
C TRP A 79 -0.72 -11.39 9.21
N ALA A 80 -1.04 -12.07 10.32
CA ALA A 80 -1.74 -13.34 10.27
C ALA A 80 -3.15 -13.21 9.65
N ALA A 81 -3.87 -12.14 9.97
CA ALA A 81 -5.16 -11.85 9.35
C ALA A 81 -5.04 -11.59 7.84
N ALA A 82 -4.05 -10.80 7.42
CA ALA A 82 -3.80 -10.56 6.01
C ALA A 82 -3.39 -11.84 5.26
N ALA A 83 -2.56 -12.68 5.86
CA ALA A 83 -2.20 -13.97 5.29
C ALA A 83 -3.44 -14.85 5.09
N LYS A 84 -4.34 -14.92 6.08
CA LYS A 84 -5.59 -15.69 5.97
C LYS A 84 -6.43 -15.24 4.78
N GLU A 85 -6.55 -13.94 4.54
CA GLU A 85 -7.29 -13.39 3.40
C GLU A 85 -6.64 -13.78 2.06
N VAL A 86 -5.30 -13.71 1.98
CA VAL A 86 -4.56 -14.14 0.78
C VAL A 86 -4.79 -15.63 0.51
N TRP A 87 -4.70 -16.49 1.52
CA TRP A 87 -4.90 -17.93 1.35
C TRP A 87 -6.36 -18.31 1.04
N ALA A 88 -7.34 -17.51 1.47
CA ALA A 88 -8.75 -17.74 1.19
C ALA A 88 -9.12 -17.51 -0.29
N GLN A 89 -8.39 -16.63 -1.00
CA GLN A 89 -8.65 -16.36 -2.41
C GLN A 89 -8.03 -17.41 -3.37
N GLY A 90 -7.25 -18.36 -2.84
CA GLY A 90 -6.57 -19.39 -3.62
C GLY A 90 -5.35 -18.86 -4.41
N PRO A 91 -4.46 -19.74 -4.88
CA PRO A 91 -3.40 -19.37 -5.81
C PRO A 91 -3.93 -19.00 -7.21
#